data_AF-A0A377CF02-F1
#
_entry.id   AF-A0A377CF02-F1
#
_cell.length_a   1.000
_cell.length_b   1.000
_cell.length_c   1.000
_cell.angle_alpha   90.00
_cell.angle_beta   90.00
_cell.angle_gamma   90.00
#
_symmetry.space_group_name_H-M   'P 1'
#
loop_
_entity.id
_entity.type
_entity.pdbx_description
1 polymer ?
#
loop_
_entity_poly.entity_id
_entity_poly.type
_entity_poly.pdbx_seq_one_letter_code
_entity_poly.pdbx_strand_id
1 'polypeptide(L)'
;MKNRTLGSVFIVAGTTIGAGMLAMPLAAAGVGFSVTLILLIGLWALMCYTALLLLEVYQHVPADTGLGTLAKRYLGRYGQWLTGFSMMFLMYALTAAYISGAGELLASSISDWTGISMSATAGVLLFTFVAGVVVCVGTSLVDLFNRFLFSAKIIFLVVMLVLLLPHIHKVNLLTLPLQQGLALSAIPVIFTSFGFHGSVPSIVSYMDGNVRKLTLGVYNR
;
A
#
# COMPACT_ATOMS: atom_id res chain seq x y z
N MET A 1 22.40 14.87 3.68
CA MET A 1 22.21 13.65 4.52
C MET A 1 20.84 13.57 5.19
N LYS A 2 20.28 14.64 5.80
CA LYS A 2 18.92 14.66 6.40
C LYS A 2 17.76 14.34 5.42
N ASN A 3 17.96 14.57 4.12
CA ASN A 3 16.90 14.43 3.09
C ASN A 3 16.64 12.98 2.65
N ARG A 4 17.64 12.08 2.69
CA ARG A 4 17.48 10.72 2.16
C ARG A 4 16.68 9.81 3.08
N THR A 5 16.87 9.90 4.40
CA THR A 5 16.06 9.14 5.36
C THR A 5 14.59 9.55 5.33
N LEU A 6 14.32 10.87 5.26
CA LEU A 6 12.95 11.37 5.07
C LEU A 6 12.36 10.92 3.74
N GLY A 7 13.13 10.95 2.65
CA GLY A 7 12.73 10.41 1.35
C GLY A 7 12.37 8.93 1.41
N SER A 8 13.17 8.09 2.08
CA SER A 8 12.85 6.67 2.26
C SER A 8 11.59 6.43 3.07
N VAL A 9 11.33 7.23 4.11
CA VAL A 9 10.09 7.16 4.90
C VAL A 9 8.89 7.52 4.02
N PHE A 10 8.99 8.53 3.16
CA PHE A 10 7.93 8.88 2.22
C PHE A 10 7.70 7.81 1.16
N ILE A 11 8.74 7.12 0.69
CA ILE A 11 8.58 5.99 -0.24
C ILE A 11 7.83 4.84 0.44
N VAL A 12 8.21 4.47 1.67
CA VAL A 12 7.51 3.44 2.43
C VAL A 12 6.06 3.86 2.67
N ALA A 13 5.84 5.03 3.28
CA ALA A 13 4.50 5.55 3.57
C ALA A 13 3.64 5.66 2.31
N GLY A 14 4.18 6.15 1.19
CA GLY A 14 3.45 6.26 -0.07
C GLY A 14 2.97 4.90 -0.60
N THR A 15 3.81 3.87 -0.47
CA THR A 15 3.46 2.51 -0.93
C THR A 15 2.56 1.74 0.03
N THR A 16 2.70 1.97 1.34
CA THR A 16 1.82 1.40 2.37
C THR A 16 0.42 2.00 2.31
N ILE A 17 0.28 3.30 2.08
CA ILE A 17 -1.04 3.93 1.97
C ILE A 17 -1.61 3.70 0.57
N GLY A 18 -1.89 2.44 0.23
CA GLY A 18 -2.27 1.99 -1.10
C GLY A 18 -3.69 1.44 -1.26
N ALA A 19 -3.91 0.60 -2.28
CA ALA A 19 -5.22 0.09 -2.70
C ALA A 19 -5.99 -0.61 -1.58
N GLY A 20 -5.28 -1.36 -0.73
CA GLY A 20 -5.88 -2.04 0.41
C GLY A 20 -6.58 -1.07 1.39
N MET A 21 -6.12 0.19 1.48
CA MET A 21 -6.73 1.18 2.37
C MET A 21 -8.13 1.63 1.90
N LEU A 22 -8.44 1.55 0.60
CA LEU A 22 -9.78 1.87 0.10
C LEU A 22 -10.81 0.83 0.56
N ALA A 23 -10.41 -0.46 0.58
CA ALA A 23 -11.28 -1.57 0.97
C ALA A 23 -11.25 -1.85 2.49
N MET A 24 -10.25 -1.33 3.21
CA MET A 24 -10.03 -1.64 4.62
C MET A 24 -11.20 -1.24 5.53
N PRO A 25 -11.82 -0.04 5.43
CA PRO A 25 -12.95 0.33 6.29
C PRO A 25 -14.14 -0.62 6.12
N LEU A 26 -14.43 -1.03 4.89
CA LEU A 26 -15.52 -1.96 4.58
C LEU A 26 -15.23 -3.37 5.11
N ALA A 27 -13.99 -3.84 4.96
CA ALA A 27 -13.57 -5.14 5.50
C ALA A 27 -13.57 -5.15 7.04
N ALA A 28 -13.05 -4.10 7.67
CA ALA A 28 -12.99 -3.95 9.12
C ALA A 28 -14.38 -3.89 9.77
N ALA A 29 -15.35 -3.23 9.12
CA ALA A 29 -16.71 -3.10 9.63
C ALA A 29 -17.39 -4.46 9.87
N GLY A 30 -17.13 -5.46 9.02
CA GLY A 30 -17.71 -6.81 9.17
C GLY A 30 -17.00 -7.69 10.21
N VAL A 31 -15.72 -7.43 10.45
CA VAL A 31 -14.86 -8.23 11.34
C VAL A 31 -14.97 -7.82 12.81
N GLY A 32 -15.38 -6.58 13.08
CA GLY A 32 -15.46 -6.04 14.43
C GLY A 32 -14.12 -5.46 14.91
N PHE A 33 -14.19 -4.57 15.89
CA PHE A 33 -13.06 -3.73 16.29
C PHE A 33 -11.88 -4.54 16.87
N SER A 34 -12.13 -5.36 17.89
CA SER A 34 -11.06 -6.08 18.60
C SER A 34 -10.30 -7.05 17.69
N VAL A 35 -11.01 -7.78 16.83
CA VAL A 35 -10.39 -8.71 15.88
C VAL A 35 -9.61 -7.95 14.82
N THR A 36 -10.17 -6.86 14.27
CA THR A 36 -9.45 -6.00 13.32
C THR A 36 -8.18 -5.43 13.92
N LEU A 37 -8.21 -4.99 15.19
CA LEU A 37 -7.04 -4.45 15.88
C LEU A 37 -5.93 -5.51 16.03
N ILE A 38 -6.28 -6.72 16.45
CA ILE A 38 -5.34 -7.84 16.56
C ILE A 38 -4.74 -8.18 15.19
N LEU A 39 -5.57 -8.24 14.14
CA LEU A 39 -5.12 -8.49 12.77
C LEU A 39 -4.18 -7.39 12.27
N LEU A 40 -4.50 -6.11 12.52
CA LEU A 40 -3.66 -4.98 12.14
C LEU A 40 -2.30 -5.05 12.82
N ILE A 41 -2.25 -5.27 14.14
CA ILE A 41 -0.99 -5.34 14.89
C ILE A 41 -0.19 -6.58 14.48
N GLY A 42 -0.84 -7.74 14.35
CA GLY A 42 -0.19 -9.00 13.99
C GLY A 42 0.39 -8.96 12.58
N LEU A 43 -0.38 -8.49 11.59
CA LEU A 43 0.08 -8.36 10.22
C LEU A 43 1.14 -7.26 10.09
N TRP A 44 1.01 -6.14 10.80
CA TRP A 44 2.05 -5.12 10.84
C TRP A 44 3.38 -5.68 11.36
N ALA A 45 3.36 -6.42 12.47
CA ALA A 45 4.56 -7.03 13.04
C ALA A 45 5.20 -8.04 12.07
N LEU A 46 4.40 -8.90 11.44
CA LEU A 46 4.85 -9.86 10.43
C LEU A 46 5.48 -9.16 9.21
N MET A 47 4.84 -8.10 8.71
CA MET A 47 5.32 -7.37 7.53
C MET A 47 6.60 -6.59 7.85
N CYS A 48 6.69 -6.00 9.04
CA CYS A 48 7.92 -5.36 9.52
C CYS A 48 9.05 -6.38 9.63
N TYR A 49 8.80 -7.54 10.26
CA TYR A 49 9.80 -8.59 10.42
C TYR A 49 10.34 -9.11 9.08
N THR A 50 9.46 -9.44 8.14
CA THR A 50 9.87 -9.92 6.82
C THR A 50 10.61 -8.86 6.01
N ALA A 51 10.27 -7.58 6.18
CA ALA A 51 11.00 -6.50 5.54
C ALA A 51 12.40 -6.30 6.15
N LEU A 52 12.56 -6.45 7.46
CA LEU A 52 13.86 -6.41 8.12
C LEU A 52 14.77 -7.56 7.63
N LEU A 53 14.23 -8.77 7.49
CA LEU A 53 14.96 -9.91 6.92
C LEU A 53 15.39 -9.62 5.47
N LEU A 54 14.48 -9.08 4.64
CA LEU A 54 14.83 -8.73 3.27
C LEU A 54 15.93 -7.65 3.24
N LEU A 55 15.85 -6.66 4.11
CA LEU A 55 16.83 -5.59 4.25
C LEU A 55 18.19 -6.12 4.69
N GLU A 56 18.25 -7.09 5.60
CA GLU A 56 19.48 -7.77 6.02
C GLU A 56 20.14 -8.51 4.85
N VAL A 57 19.36 -9.25 4.06
CA VAL A 57 19.88 -9.90 2.85
C VAL A 57 20.45 -8.87 1.86
N TYR A 58 19.78 -7.73 1.71
CA TYR A 58 20.25 -6.63 0.85
C TYR A 58 21.58 -5.99 1.32
N GLN A 59 22.01 -6.17 2.57
CA GLN A 59 23.33 -5.69 3.04
C GLN A 59 24.50 -6.50 2.47
N HIS A 60 24.24 -7.73 2.01
CA HIS A 60 25.27 -8.65 1.51
C HIS A 60 25.35 -8.69 -0.02
N VAL A 61 24.62 -7.81 -0.70
CA VAL A 61 24.46 -7.79 -2.16
C VAL A 61 24.51 -6.34 -2.65
N PRO A 62 25.01 -6.07 -3.87
CA PRO A 62 24.97 -4.73 -4.44
C PRO A 62 23.56 -4.11 -4.40
N ALA A 63 23.49 -2.81 -4.09
CA ALA A 63 22.25 -2.08 -3.83
C ALA A 63 21.32 -1.95 -5.05
N ASP A 64 21.84 -2.18 -6.25
CA ASP A 64 21.14 -2.19 -7.55
C ASP A 64 20.54 -3.56 -7.90
N THR A 65 20.70 -4.57 -7.03
CA THR A 65 20.23 -5.93 -7.33
C THR A 65 18.71 -6.06 -7.19
N GLY A 66 18.03 -6.38 -8.30
CA GLY A 66 16.61 -6.65 -8.29
C GLY A 66 16.22 -7.90 -7.48
N LEU A 67 15.01 -7.90 -6.92
CA LEU A 67 14.46 -9.01 -6.11
C LEU A 67 14.50 -10.37 -6.83
N GLY A 68 14.24 -10.42 -8.13
CA GLY A 68 14.34 -11.66 -8.91
C GLY A 68 15.78 -12.18 -9.01
N THR A 69 16.76 -11.30 -9.15
CA THR A 69 18.18 -11.65 -9.15
C THR A 69 18.63 -12.12 -7.77
N LEU A 70 18.13 -11.50 -6.72
CA LEU A 70 18.34 -11.92 -5.34
C LEU A 70 17.79 -13.33 -5.11
N ALA A 71 16.56 -13.59 -5.53
CA ALA A 71 15.95 -14.91 -5.46
C ALA A 71 16.74 -15.95 -6.27
N LYS A 72 17.26 -15.59 -7.45
CA LYS A 72 18.14 -16.47 -8.23
C LYS A 72 19.39 -16.88 -7.45
N ARG A 73 20.00 -15.95 -6.71
CA ARG A 73 21.23 -16.17 -5.96
C ARG A 73 21.03 -17.14 -4.79
N TYR A 74 19.94 -17.00 -4.04
CA TYR A 74 19.71 -17.78 -2.82
C TYR A 74 18.81 -19.01 -3.00
N LEU A 75 17.83 -18.96 -3.92
CA LEU A 75 16.83 -20.01 -4.15
C LEU A 75 16.97 -20.68 -5.53
N GLY A 76 17.95 -20.27 -6.34
CA GLY A 76 18.17 -20.80 -7.68
C GLY A 76 17.14 -20.34 -8.72
N ARG A 77 17.13 -21.01 -9.88
CA ARG A 77 16.30 -20.60 -11.02
C ARG A 77 14.79 -20.71 -10.74
N TYR A 78 14.36 -21.72 -10.00
CA TYR A 78 12.96 -21.87 -9.62
C TYR A 78 12.50 -20.74 -8.70
N GLY A 79 13.32 -20.36 -7.70
CA GLY A 79 13.03 -19.21 -6.84
C GLY A 79 12.94 -17.90 -7.62
N GLN A 80 13.84 -17.68 -8.58
CA GLN A 80 13.76 -16.51 -9.47
C GLN A 80 12.41 -16.42 -10.18
N TRP A 81 11.94 -17.53 -10.75
CA TRP A 81 10.69 -17.55 -11.51
C TRP A 81 9.48 -17.34 -10.58
N LEU A 82 9.45 -18.01 -9.44
CA LEU A 82 8.38 -17.86 -8.46
C LEU A 82 8.29 -16.43 -7.93
N THR A 83 9.41 -15.82 -7.54
CA THR A 83 9.45 -14.44 -7.05
C THR A 83 9.08 -13.45 -8.15
N GLY A 84 9.61 -13.63 -9.37
CA GLY A 84 9.30 -12.77 -10.51
C GLY A 84 7.82 -12.82 -10.89
N PHE A 85 7.27 -14.03 -11.04
CA PHE A 85 5.86 -14.23 -11.34
C PHE A 85 4.95 -13.65 -10.24
N SER A 86 5.24 -13.94 -8.97
CA SER A 86 4.48 -13.41 -7.84
C SER A 86 4.48 -11.88 -7.82
N MET A 87 5.62 -11.24 -8.09
CA MET A 87 5.70 -9.79 -8.13
C MET A 87 4.93 -9.18 -9.30
N MET A 88 5.05 -9.75 -10.51
CA MET A 88 4.29 -9.26 -11.67
C MET A 88 2.78 -9.45 -11.47
N PHE A 89 2.37 -10.60 -10.93
CA PHE A 89 0.97 -10.87 -10.60
C PHE A 89 0.45 -9.88 -9.55
N LEU A 90 1.22 -9.62 -8.49
CA LEU A 90 0.85 -8.64 -7.46
C LEU A 90 0.69 -7.23 -8.04
N MET A 91 1.65 -6.77 -8.86
CA MET A 91 1.57 -5.44 -9.48
C MET A 91 0.38 -5.32 -10.43
N TYR A 92 0.09 -6.37 -11.20
CA TYR A 92 -1.10 -6.41 -12.05
C TYR A 92 -2.39 -6.35 -11.22
N ALA A 93 -2.50 -7.19 -10.18
CA ALA A 93 -3.68 -7.22 -9.31
C ALA A 93 -3.92 -5.88 -8.60
N LEU A 94 -2.85 -5.23 -8.10
CA LEU A 94 -2.94 -3.90 -7.50
C LEU A 94 -3.40 -2.85 -8.51
N THR A 95 -2.86 -2.89 -9.74
CA THR A 95 -3.25 -1.95 -10.80
C THR A 95 -4.72 -2.12 -11.16
N ALA A 96 -5.18 -3.37 -11.33
CA ALA A 96 -6.59 -3.67 -11.58
C ALA A 96 -7.49 -3.21 -10.44
N ALA A 97 -7.09 -3.44 -9.18
CA ALA A 97 -7.83 -2.98 -8.01
C ALA A 97 -7.95 -1.45 -7.94
N TYR A 98 -6.87 -0.72 -8.24
CA TYR A 98 -6.92 0.74 -8.31
C TYR A 98 -7.82 1.25 -9.43
N ILE A 99 -7.69 0.68 -10.64
CA ILE A 99 -8.50 1.07 -11.79
C ILE A 99 -9.99 0.82 -11.51
N SER A 100 -10.33 -0.33 -10.93
CA SER A 100 -11.70 -0.67 -10.56
C SER A 100 -12.23 0.25 -9.46
N GLY A 101 -11.52 0.35 -8.33
CA GLY A 101 -11.98 1.10 -7.17
C GLY A 101 -12.03 2.61 -7.41
N ALA A 102 -10.98 3.18 -8.00
CA ALA A 102 -10.96 4.62 -8.31
C ALA A 102 -11.93 4.97 -9.45
N GLY A 103 -12.09 4.09 -10.45
CA GLY A 103 -13.07 4.27 -11.52
C GLY A 103 -14.51 4.26 -11.03
N GLU A 104 -14.85 3.37 -10.09
CA GLU A 104 -16.17 3.32 -9.47
C GLU A 104 -16.44 4.57 -8.60
N LEU A 105 -15.46 5.00 -7.80
CA LEU A 105 -15.55 6.24 -7.02
C LEU A 105 -15.69 7.48 -7.91
N LEU A 106 -15.02 7.49 -9.07
CA LEU A 106 -15.14 8.57 -10.04
C LEU A 106 -16.53 8.56 -10.71
N ALA A 107 -17.07 7.38 -11.01
CA ALA A 107 -18.43 7.23 -11.52
C ALA A 107 -19.48 7.76 -10.55
N SER A 108 -19.42 7.34 -9.28
CA SER A 108 -20.37 7.81 -8.27
C SER A 108 -20.26 9.32 -8.05
N SER A 109 -19.04 9.84 -7.93
CA SER A 109 -18.82 11.28 -7.70
C SER A 109 -19.37 12.15 -8.83
N ILE A 110 -19.19 11.75 -10.09
CA ILE A 110 -19.73 12.47 -11.25
C ILE A 110 -21.26 12.37 -11.28
N SER A 111 -21.81 11.19 -11.00
CA SER A 111 -23.25 10.98 -10.95
C SER A 111 -23.91 11.87 -9.88
N ASP A 112 -23.32 11.93 -8.68
CA ASP A 112 -23.84 12.72 -7.58
C ASP A 112 -23.75 14.23 -7.85
N TRP A 113 -22.69 14.70 -8.52
CA TRP A 113 -22.51 16.12 -8.84
C TRP A 113 -23.33 16.61 -10.03
N THR A 114 -23.46 15.78 -11.08
CA THR A 114 -24.10 16.19 -12.35
C THR A 114 -25.55 15.75 -12.45
N GLY A 115 -26.00 14.82 -11.59
CA GLY A 115 -27.31 14.18 -11.67
C GLY A 115 -27.45 13.20 -12.85
N ILE A 116 -26.40 12.99 -13.64
CA ILE A 116 -26.38 12.07 -14.77
C ILE A 116 -25.84 10.72 -14.30
N SER A 117 -26.63 9.66 -14.40
CA SER A 117 -26.21 8.32 -14.01
C SER A 117 -25.08 7.80 -14.91
N MET A 118 -23.84 7.87 -14.39
CA MET A 118 -22.68 7.30 -15.06
C MET A 118 -22.48 5.84 -14.63
N SER A 119 -22.32 4.93 -15.59
CA SER A 119 -22.03 3.52 -15.28
C SER A 119 -20.63 3.34 -14.72
N ALA A 120 -20.44 2.34 -13.85
CA ALA A 120 -19.13 1.99 -13.30
C ALA A 120 -18.09 1.72 -14.41
N THR A 121 -18.50 1.03 -15.49
CA THR A 121 -17.63 0.76 -16.63
C THR A 121 -17.15 2.04 -17.31
N ALA A 122 -18.02 3.05 -17.46
CA ALA A 122 -17.63 4.33 -18.02
C ALA A 122 -16.64 5.07 -17.11
N GLY A 123 -16.85 5.06 -15.80
CA GLY A 123 -15.90 5.63 -14.84
C GLY A 123 -14.53 4.94 -14.85
N VAL A 124 -14.51 3.61 -14.93
CA VAL A 124 -13.27 2.81 -15.05
C VAL A 124 -12.51 3.13 -16.35
N LEU A 125 -13.21 3.21 -17.49
CA LEU A 125 -12.59 3.59 -18.77
C LEU A 125 -12.04 5.01 -18.73
N LEU A 126 -12.81 5.96 -18.19
CA LEU A 126 -12.40 7.36 -18.06
C LEU A 126 -11.18 7.49 -17.13
N PHE A 127 -11.20 6.83 -15.97
CA PHE A 127 -10.07 6.81 -15.05
C PHE A 127 -8.82 6.22 -15.70
N THR A 128 -8.96 5.09 -16.40
CA THR A 128 -7.84 4.43 -17.09
C THR A 128 -7.27 5.33 -18.18
N PHE A 129 -8.12 6.01 -18.96
CA PHE A 129 -7.68 6.93 -19.99
C PHE A 129 -6.89 8.10 -19.40
N VAL A 130 -7.44 8.78 -18.39
CA VAL A 130 -6.78 9.94 -17.75
C VAL A 130 -5.48 9.53 -17.06
N ALA A 131 -5.52 8.50 -16.22
CA ALA A 131 -4.33 8.02 -15.50
C ALA A 131 -3.27 7.49 -16.48
N GLY A 132 -3.70 6.76 -17.52
CA GLY A 132 -2.82 6.25 -18.58
C GLY A 132 -2.10 7.36 -19.33
N VAL A 133 -2.81 8.43 -19.72
CA VAL A 133 -2.20 9.61 -20.36
C VAL A 133 -1.16 10.25 -19.43
N VAL A 134 -1.48 10.46 -18.14
CA VAL A 134 -0.53 11.05 -17.18
C VAL A 134 0.74 10.21 -17.06
N VAL A 135 0.62 8.89 -17.02
CA VAL A 135 1.77 7.98 -16.95
C VAL A 135 2.59 8.01 -18.25
N CYS A 136 1.93 8.09 -19.42
CA CYS A 136 2.60 8.15 -20.72
C CYS A 136 3.33 9.46 -21.00
N VAL A 137 2.83 10.60 -20.50
CA VAL A 137 3.43 11.93 -20.76
C VAL A 137 4.76 12.11 -20.01
N GLY A 138 4.95 11.46 -18.85
CA GLY A 138 6.27 11.34 -18.23
C GLY A 138 6.27 11.24 -16.71
N THR A 139 7.35 10.64 -16.19
CA THR A 139 7.54 10.39 -14.76
C THR A 139 7.64 11.67 -13.92
N SER A 140 8.07 12.79 -14.50
CA SER A 140 8.12 14.10 -13.81
C SER A 140 6.74 14.64 -13.47
N LEU A 141 5.74 14.46 -14.35
CA LEU A 141 4.36 14.84 -14.05
C LEU A 141 3.76 13.91 -12.99
N VAL A 142 4.01 12.61 -13.09
CA VAL A 142 3.59 11.63 -12.09
C VAL A 142 4.13 12.00 -10.70
N ASP A 143 5.40 12.38 -10.60
CA ASP A 143 6.02 12.78 -9.33
C ASP A 143 5.36 14.05 -8.75
N LEU A 144 5.10 15.06 -9.58
CA LEU A 144 4.43 16.29 -9.16
C LEU A 144 3.00 16.02 -8.67
N PHE A 145 2.21 15.28 -9.44
CA PHE A 145 0.85 14.89 -9.08
C PHE A 145 0.84 14.07 -7.79
N ASN A 146 1.72 13.08 -7.68
CA ASN A 146 1.82 12.24 -6.50
C ASN A 146 2.15 13.06 -5.24
N ARG A 147 3.09 14.01 -5.32
CA ARG A 147 3.42 14.88 -4.20
C ARG A 147 2.24 15.75 -3.76
N PHE A 148 1.51 16.34 -4.70
CA PHE A 148 0.31 17.12 -4.41
C PHE A 148 -0.79 16.26 -3.78
N LEU A 149 -1.13 15.12 -4.40
CA LEU A 149 -2.16 14.19 -3.93
C LEU A 149 -1.82 13.64 -2.54
N PHE A 150 -0.54 13.33 -2.28
CA PHE A 150 -0.11 12.86 -0.97
C PHE A 150 -0.30 13.93 0.10
N SER A 151 0.08 15.20 -0.17
CA SER A 151 -0.17 16.30 0.77
C SER A 151 -1.67 16.50 1.03
N ALA A 152 -2.49 16.49 -0.02
CA ALA A 152 -3.94 16.61 0.11
C ALA A 152 -4.53 15.45 0.93
N LYS A 153 -4.06 14.22 0.69
CA LYS A 153 -4.49 13.02 1.41
C LYS A 153 -4.22 13.09 2.91
N ILE A 154 -3.07 13.64 3.32
CA ILE A 154 -2.77 13.85 4.75
C ILE A 154 -3.74 14.88 5.36
N ILE A 155 -4.03 15.97 4.66
CA ILE A 155 -4.99 16.98 5.12
C ILE A 155 -6.38 16.35 5.27
N PHE A 156 -6.87 15.64 4.25
CA PHE A 156 -8.16 14.96 4.29
C PHE A 156 -8.23 13.90 5.38
N LEU A 157 -7.14 13.17 5.63
CA LEU A 157 -7.08 12.21 6.74
C LEU A 157 -7.29 12.91 8.09
N VAL A 158 -6.60 14.03 8.34
CA VAL A 158 -6.77 14.80 9.59
C VAL A 158 -8.18 15.35 9.72
N VAL A 159 -8.72 15.93 8.65
CA VAL A 159 -10.10 16.46 8.62
C VAL A 159 -11.11 15.35 8.89
N MET A 160 -11.01 14.22 8.18
CA MET A 160 -11.89 13.06 8.39
C MET A 160 -11.80 12.53 9.82
N LEU A 161 -10.60 12.45 10.40
CA LEU A 161 -10.43 12.01 11.79
C LEU A 161 -11.20 12.94 12.74
N VAL A 162 -11.03 14.26 12.61
CA VAL A 162 -11.71 15.25 13.45
C VAL A 162 -13.24 15.16 13.30
N LEU A 163 -13.75 14.99 12.09
CA LEU A 163 -15.19 14.89 11.82
C LEU A 163 -15.81 13.57 12.29
N LEU A 164 -15.05 12.47 12.27
CA LEU A 164 -15.52 11.15 12.69
C LEU A 164 -15.38 10.91 14.20
N LEU A 165 -14.47 11.59 14.90
CA LEU A 165 -14.34 11.52 16.36
C LEU A 165 -15.67 11.65 17.14
N PRO A 166 -16.55 12.63 16.85
CA PRO A 166 -17.83 12.75 17.55
C PRO A 166 -18.83 11.63 17.25
N HIS A 167 -18.61 10.84 16.19
CA HIS A 167 -19.49 9.76 15.75
C HIS A 167 -19.04 8.37 16.28
N ILE A 168 -18.11 8.34 17.25
CA ILE A 168 -17.65 7.07 17.85
C ILE A 168 -18.71 6.56 18.85
N HIS A 169 -19.47 5.56 18.43
CA HIS A 169 -20.39 4.84 19.30
C HIS A 169 -19.68 3.67 19.99
N LYS A 170 -19.57 3.70 21.32
CA LYS A 170 -18.91 2.66 22.13
C LYS A 170 -19.47 1.25 21.90
N VAL A 171 -20.74 1.14 21.51
CA VAL A 171 -21.40 -0.14 21.21
C VAL A 171 -20.72 -0.86 20.04
N ASN A 172 -20.29 -0.11 19.02
CA ASN A 172 -19.60 -0.67 17.85
C ASN A 172 -18.18 -1.18 18.16
N LEU A 173 -17.62 -0.85 19.32
CA LEU A 173 -16.31 -1.35 19.75
C LEU A 173 -16.40 -2.78 20.33
N LEU A 174 -17.57 -3.17 20.82
CA LEU A 174 -17.81 -4.46 21.48
C LEU A 174 -18.51 -5.47 20.56
N THR A 175 -18.87 -5.07 19.34
CA THR A 175 -19.50 -5.98 18.38
C THR A 175 -18.49 -7.04 17.92
N LEU A 176 -18.87 -8.30 18.12
CA LEU A 176 -18.16 -9.45 17.58
C LEU A 176 -18.32 -9.51 16.06
N PRO A 177 -17.44 -10.25 15.33
CA PRO A 177 -17.55 -10.41 13.89
C PRO A 177 -18.95 -10.87 13.50
N LEU A 178 -19.54 -10.24 12.48
CA LEU A 178 -20.88 -10.60 12.00
C LEU A 178 -20.96 -12.05 11.51
N GLN A 179 -19.84 -12.59 11.02
CA GLN A 179 -19.63 -13.99 10.62
C GLN A 179 -18.16 -14.39 10.85
N GLN A 180 -17.91 -15.62 11.32
CA GLN A 180 -16.56 -16.12 11.62
C GLN A 180 -15.62 -16.11 10.41
N GLY A 181 -16.14 -16.27 9.18
CA GLY A 181 -15.35 -16.24 7.94
C GLY A 181 -14.83 -14.86 7.54
N LEU A 182 -15.37 -13.77 8.11
CA LEU A 182 -14.98 -12.40 7.75
C LEU A 182 -13.56 -12.06 8.21
N ALA A 183 -13.11 -12.65 9.32
CA ALA A 183 -11.75 -12.41 9.83
C ALA A 183 -10.70 -12.94 8.83
N LEU A 184 -10.93 -14.11 8.23
CA LEU A 184 -10.03 -14.70 7.24
C LEU A 184 -10.06 -13.95 5.91
N SER A 185 -11.23 -13.47 5.48
CA SER A 185 -11.35 -12.70 4.23
C SER A 185 -10.77 -11.30 4.32
N ALA A 186 -10.62 -10.73 5.52
CA ALA A 186 -9.97 -9.44 5.74
C ALA A 186 -8.43 -9.51 5.69
N ILE A 187 -7.82 -10.68 5.93
CA ILE A 187 -6.36 -10.83 5.94
C ILE A 187 -5.72 -10.34 4.64
N PRO A 188 -6.17 -10.75 3.43
CA PRO A 188 -5.57 -10.25 2.18
C PRO A 188 -5.67 -8.73 2.02
N VAL A 189 -6.80 -8.13 2.42
CA VAL A 189 -7.01 -6.67 2.32
C VAL A 189 -6.08 -5.91 3.27
N ILE A 190 -5.97 -6.38 4.51
CA ILE A 190 -5.07 -5.78 5.51
C ILE A 190 -3.61 -6.01 5.12
N PHE A 191 -3.27 -7.22 4.68
CA PHE A 191 -1.92 -7.58 4.24
C PHE A 191 -1.44 -6.71 3.07
N THR A 192 -2.28 -6.53 2.05
CA THR A 192 -1.95 -5.66 0.90
C THR A 192 -1.78 -4.20 1.29
N SER A 193 -2.42 -3.75 2.38
CA SER A 193 -2.23 -2.41 2.93
C SER A 193 -0.87 -2.21 3.61
N PHE A 194 -0.15 -3.29 3.94
CA PHE A 194 1.20 -3.23 4.51
C PHE A 194 2.29 -3.65 3.52
N GLY A 195 1.95 -3.84 2.24
CA GLY A 195 2.89 -4.29 1.22
C GLY A 195 3.84 -3.19 0.75
N PHE A 196 5.04 -3.11 1.33
CA PHE A 196 6.11 -2.21 0.86
C PHE A 196 7.37 -2.95 0.36
N HIS A 197 7.37 -4.29 0.38
CA HIS A 197 8.52 -5.12 -0.02
C HIS A 197 8.97 -4.87 -1.47
N GLY A 198 8.06 -4.53 -2.37
CA GLY A 198 8.39 -4.16 -3.75
C GLY A 198 9.22 -2.86 -3.86
N SER A 199 9.13 -1.98 -2.87
CA SER A 199 9.86 -0.71 -2.81
C SER A 199 11.20 -0.83 -2.11
N VAL A 200 11.48 -1.96 -1.45
CA VAL A 200 12.73 -2.19 -0.71
C VAL A 200 13.98 -2.05 -1.58
N PRO A 201 14.06 -2.62 -2.81
CA PRO A 201 15.23 -2.44 -3.66
C PRO A 201 15.49 -0.96 -3.98
N SER A 202 14.42 -0.22 -4.27
CA SER A 202 14.50 1.23 -4.54
C SER A 202 14.98 2.01 -3.31
N ILE A 203 14.54 1.65 -2.11
CA ILE A 203 14.98 2.28 -0.86
C ILE A 203 16.47 1.98 -0.60
N VAL A 204 16.90 0.73 -0.80
CA VAL A 204 18.30 0.31 -0.61
C VAL A 204 19.22 1.04 -1.60
N SER A 205 18.82 1.12 -2.87
CA SER A 205 19.52 1.90 -3.90
C SER A 205 19.55 3.40 -3.57
N TYR A 206 18.41 3.99 -3.16
CA TYR A 206 18.32 5.40 -2.79
C TYR A 206 19.21 5.78 -1.59
N MET A 207 19.48 4.81 -0.72
CA MET A 207 20.35 4.95 0.45
C MET A 207 21.83 4.61 0.16
N ASP A 208 22.21 4.39 -1.10
CA ASP A 208 23.55 3.93 -1.52
C ASP A 208 24.04 2.70 -0.73
N GLY A 209 23.13 1.76 -0.42
CA GLY A 209 23.48 0.58 0.37
C GLY A 209 23.83 0.85 1.85
N ASN A 210 23.65 2.08 2.36
CA ASN A 210 23.88 2.42 3.77
C ASN A 210 22.67 2.04 4.65
N VAL A 211 22.32 0.77 4.61
CA VAL A 211 21.12 0.21 5.24
C VAL A 211 21.25 0.05 6.76
N ARG A 212 22.49 0.01 7.29
CA ARG A 212 22.75 0.00 8.75
C ARG A 212 22.06 1.16 9.48
N LYS A 213 21.90 2.32 8.84
CA LYS A 213 21.21 3.49 9.43
C LYS A 213 19.68 3.37 9.48
N LEU A 214 19.08 2.48 8.70
CA LEU A 214 17.64 2.17 8.77
C LEU A 214 17.36 1.16 9.89
N THR A 215 18.28 0.23 10.15
CA THR A 215 18.19 -0.76 11.24
C THR A 215 18.60 -0.20 12.60
N LEU A 216 19.50 0.80 12.66
CA LEU A 216 19.98 1.45 13.89
C LEU A 216 18.93 2.27 14.66
N GLY A 217 17.73 2.48 14.12
CA GLY A 217 16.58 2.96 14.89
C GLY A 217 15.90 1.88 15.76
N VAL A 218 16.25 0.60 15.54
CA VAL A 218 15.67 -0.57 16.23
C VAL A 218 16.72 -1.30 17.07
N TYR A 219 18.02 -1.18 16.75
CA TYR A 219 19.09 -1.96 17.35
C TYR A 219 20.20 -1.09 17.98
N ASN A 220 19.81 -0.06 18.76
CA ASN A 220 20.75 0.66 19.61
C ASN A 220 20.57 0.23 21.08
N ARG A 221 20.92 -1.04 21.33
CA ARG A 221 21.62 -1.51 22.52
C ARG A 221 22.58 -2.61 22.11
#